data_AF-A0AA94TIS7-F1
#
_entry.id   AF-A0AA94TIS7-F1
#
_cell.length_a   1.000
_cell.length_b   1.000
_cell.length_c   1.000
_cell.angle_alpha   90.00
_cell.angle_beta   90.00
_cell.angle_gamma   90.00
#
_symmetry.space_group_name_H-M   'P 1'
#
loop_
_entity.id
_entity.type
_entity.pdbx_description
1 polymer ?
#
loop_
_entity_poly.entity_id
_entity_poly.type
_entity_poly.pdbx_seq_one_letter_code
_entity_poly.pdbx_strand_id
1 'polypeptide(L)'
;MTLESLVFSIRNLAGMERQGAVAFSGGVDSALVAAATQRALGHRAVACTVVSELTTGRDLLRASEAAAAIGIRHIELPVSALAVAGVRRNQSDRCYHCKQLVFRTIQEAVGDSALLLDGTNDEDDPARPGMKAALEFGVFSGLKKSGLRKADVRRLAREIGLPNWDAHSESCLATRVREGQELSVEILTGIEAMESRLDEFGVHTARVRIDNLVATVEFEPQYSEIMETNRDNIVAQARRLGLRSCLFKEWRG
;
A
#
# COMPACT_ATOMS: atom_id res chain seq x y z
N MET A 1 -1.70 -17.94 -16.85
CA MET A 1 -0.67 -18.46 -15.92
C MET A 1 -1.32 -18.72 -14.57
N THR A 2 -0.86 -19.70 -13.78
CA THR A 2 -1.52 -20.12 -12.52
C THR A 2 -0.71 -19.72 -11.29
N LEU A 3 -1.34 -19.75 -10.11
CA LEU A 3 -0.66 -19.61 -8.82
C LEU A 3 0.48 -20.64 -8.65
N GLU A 4 0.30 -21.86 -9.16
CA GLU A 4 1.34 -22.90 -9.11
C GLU A 4 2.61 -22.52 -9.87
N SER A 5 2.48 -21.78 -10.98
CA SER A 5 3.65 -21.27 -11.70
C SER A 5 4.43 -20.27 -10.86
N LEU A 6 3.73 -19.38 -10.15
CA LEU A 6 4.36 -18.41 -9.25
C LEU A 6 5.05 -19.12 -8.08
N VAL A 7 4.38 -20.09 -7.47
CA VAL A 7 4.93 -20.95 -6.40
C VAL A 7 6.22 -21.64 -6.86
N PHE A 8 6.20 -22.23 -8.06
CA PHE A 8 7.37 -22.91 -8.64
C PHE A 8 8.55 -21.95 -8.87
N SER A 9 8.31 -20.76 -9.44
CA SER A 9 9.37 -19.76 -9.63
C SER A 9 9.99 -19.31 -8.32
N ILE A 10 9.17 -19.06 -7.28
CA ILE A 10 9.66 -18.66 -5.96
C ILE A 10 10.52 -19.79 -5.35
N ARG A 11 10.04 -21.03 -5.41
CA ARG A 11 10.77 -22.20 -4.87
C ARG A 11 12.13 -22.37 -5.54
N ASN A 12 12.21 -22.23 -6.86
CA ASN A 12 13.48 -22.37 -7.59
C ASN A 12 14.47 -21.25 -7.27
N LEU A 13 14.02 -20.01 -7.15
CA LEU A 13 14.90 -18.86 -6.86
C LEU A 13 15.40 -18.84 -5.42
N ALA A 14 14.57 -19.28 -4.47
CA ALA A 14 14.96 -19.40 -3.07
C ALA A 14 15.85 -20.62 -2.81
N GLY A 15 15.70 -21.68 -3.61
CA GLY A 15 16.36 -22.96 -3.36
C GLY A 15 16.00 -23.54 -1.99
N MET A 16 16.93 -24.32 -1.43
CA MET A 16 16.71 -25.03 -0.16
C MET A 16 16.91 -24.15 1.07
N GLU A 17 17.69 -23.08 0.96
CA GLU A 17 18.22 -22.37 2.15
C GLU A 17 17.66 -20.96 2.33
N ARG A 18 17.34 -20.23 1.25
CA ARG A 18 17.00 -18.80 1.37
C ARG A 18 15.62 -18.58 2.01
N GLN A 19 15.51 -17.60 2.89
CA GLN A 19 14.22 -17.08 3.32
C GLN A 19 13.55 -16.33 2.17
N GLY A 20 12.21 -16.33 2.10
CA GLY A 20 11.45 -15.45 1.21
C GLY A 20 10.80 -14.33 2.00
N ALA A 21 11.16 -13.09 1.73
CA ALA A 21 10.66 -11.90 2.41
C ALA A 21 9.81 -11.05 1.47
N VAL A 22 8.51 -10.99 1.73
CA VAL A 22 7.55 -10.25 0.91
C VAL A 22 7.38 -8.84 1.46
N ALA A 23 7.66 -7.83 0.65
CA ALA A 23 7.28 -6.45 0.93
C ALA A 23 5.74 -6.34 0.89
N PHE A 24 5.13 -6.29 2.07
CA PHE A 24 3.73 -6.60 2.26
C PHE A 24 2.91 -5.37 2.67
N SER A 25 2.09 -4.88 1.73
CA SER A 25 1.31 -3.65 1.87
C SER A 25 -0.13 -3.85 2.34
N GLY A 26 -0.57 -5.11 2.50
CA GLY A 26 -1.97 -5.46 2.72
C GLY A 26 -2.85 -5.38 1.47
N GLY A 27 -2.37 -4.84 0.35
CA GLY A 27 -3.05 -4.91 -0.94
C GLY A 27 -3.09 -6.33 -1.52
N VAL A 28 -4.11 -6.60 -2.35
CA VAL A 28 -4.36 -7.94 -2.95
C VAL A 28 -3.16 -8.50 -3.71
N ASP A 29 -2.38 -7.65 -4.39
CA ASP A 29 -1.21 -8.09 -5.16
C ASP A 29 -0.12 -8.64 -4.25
N SER A 30 0.25 -7.90 -3.21
CA SER A 30 1.23 -8.37 -2.22
C SER A 30 0.71 -9.56 -1.40
N ALA A 31 -0.61 -9.68 -1.19
CA ALA A 31 -1.21 -10.82 -0.50
C ALA A 31 -1.17 -12.10 -1.34
N LEU A 32 -1.40 -12.00 -2.67
CA LEU A 32 -1.25 -13.15 -3.55
C LEU A 32 0.21 -13.65 -3.58
N VAL A 33 1.17 -12.72 -3.61
CA VAL A 33 2.60 -13.07 -3.53
C VAL A 33 2.96 -13.67 -2.17
N ALA A 34 2.44 -13.15 -1.07
CA ALA A 34 2.60 -13.74 0.26
C ALA A 34 2.03 -15.16 0.33
N ALA A 35 0.84 -15.40 -0.23
CA ALA A 35 0.24 -16.73 -0.30
C ALA A 35 1.09 -17.71 -1.13
N ALA A 36 1.57 -17.27 -2.30
CA ALA A 36 2.47 -18.07 -3.13
C ALA A 36 3.80 -18.38 -2.42
N THR A 37 4.36 -17.40 -1.70
CA THR A 37 5.61 -17.56 -0.95
C THR A 37 5.44 -18.53 0.21
N GLN A 38 4.33 -18.44 0.95
CA GLN A 38 3.98 -19.38 2.01
C GLN A 38 3.84 -20.81 1.47
N ARG A 39 3.15 -21.00 0.34
CA ARG A 39 3.04 -22.32 -0.32
C ARG A 39 4.38 -22.84 -0.84
N ALA A 40 5.25 -21.94 -1.29
CA ALA A 40 6.55 -22.33 -1.85
C ALA A 40 7.55 -22.74 -0.76
N LEU A 41 7.62 -21.98 0.34
CA LEU A 41 8.73 -22.01 1.30
C LEU A 41 8.33 -22.39 2.73
N GLY A 42 7.03 -22.43 3.06
CA GLY A 42 6.52 -22.76 4.39
C GLY A 42 7.07 -21.82 5.47
N HIS A 43 7.68 -22.38 6.51
CA HIS A 43 8.23 -21.62 7.65
C HIS A 43 9.34 -20.61 7.27
N ARG A 44 9.95 -20.74 6.07
CA ARG A 44 10.92 -19.78 5.53
C ARG A 44 10.26 -18.57 4.85
N ALA A 45 8.94 -18.49 4.80
CA ALA A 45 8.24 -17.32 4.26
C ALA A 45 7.96 -16.29 5.38
N VAL A 46 8.20 -15.01 5.09
CA VAL A 46 7.81 -13.91 5.97
C VAL A 46 7.18 -12.78 5.16
N ALA A 47 6.07 -12.26 5.64
CA ALA A 47 5.45 -11.03 5.17
C ALA A 47 5.94 -9.88 6.04
N CYS A 48 6.48 -8.83 5.43
CA CYS A 48 7.06 -7.69 6.14
C CYS A 48 6.28 -6.42 5.78
N THR A 49 5.59 -5.82 6.75
CA THR A 49 4.91 -4.54 6.59
C THR A 49 5.74 -3.44 7.20
N VAL A 50 6.26 -2.54 6.35
CA VAL A 50 6.99 -1.36 6.82
C VAL A 50 5.98 -0.29 7.23
N VAL A 51 5.98 0.03 8.52
CA VAL A 51 5.02 0.94 9.14
C VAL A 51 5.65 2.32 9.25
N SER A 52 5.02 3.32 8.62
CA SER A 52 5.50 4.71 8.61
C SER A 52 4.33 5.67 8.66
N GLU A 53 4.62 6.96 8.68
CA GLU A 53 3.62 8.04 8.62
C GLU A 53 2.77 8.01 7.32
N LEU A 54 3.18 7.23 6.32
CA LEU A 54 2.45 7.05 5.06
C LEU A 54 1.46 5.87 5.08
N THR A 55 1.54 5.02 6.10
CA THR A 55 0.78 3.77 6.23
C THR A 55 -0.44 4.02 7.10
N THR A 56 -1.65 3.73 6.60
CA THR A 56 -2.88 3.94 7.38
C THR A 56 -3.15 2.77 8.32
N GLY A 57 -3.90 3.01 9.40
CA GLY A 57 -4.39 1.95 10.29
C GLY A 57 -5.23 0.90 9.56
N ARG A 58 -5.96 1.31 8.51
CA ARG A 58 -6.71 0.38 7.63
C ARG A 58 -5.79 -0.53 6.83
N ASP A 59 -4.67 0.00 6.34
CA ASP A 59 -3.68 -0.82 5.63
C ASP A 59 -3.04 -1.85 6.55
N LEU A 60 -2.73 -1.48 7.80
CA LEU A 60 -2.19 -2.38 8.82
C LEU A 60 -3.18 -3.49 9.18
N LEU A 61 -4.45 -3.13 9.44
CA LEU A 61 -5.50 -4.11 9.72
C LEU A 61 -5.65 -5.10 8.56
N ARG A 62 -5.75 -4.59 7.32
CA ARG A 62 -5.88 -5.41 6.12
C ARG A 62 -4.66 -6.33 5.92
N ALA A 63 -3.45 -5.84 6.20
CA ALA A 63 -2.23 -6.64 6.14
C ALA A 63 -2.29 -7.77 7.17
N SER A 64 -2.57 -7.46 8.44
CA SER A 64 -2.68 -8.45 9.52
C SER A 64 -3.73 -9.53 9.20
N GLU A 65 -4.93 -9.15 8.78
CA GLU A 65 -5.99 -10.10 8.42
C GLU A 65 -5.61 -10.99 7.24
N ALA A 66 -5.03 -10.42 6.19
CA ALA A 66 -4.58 -11.19 5.04
C ALA A 66 -3.43 -12.14 5.40
N ALA A 67 -2.48 -11.71 6.23
CA ALA A 67 -1.39 -12.58 6.70
C ALA A 67 -1.92 -13.75 7.56
N ALA A 68 -2.86 -13.47 8.45
CA ALA A 68 -3.52 -14.48 9.27
C ALA A 68 -4.28 -15.51 8.41
N ALA A 69 -5.03 -15.04 7.39
CA ALA A 69 -5.73 -15.92 6.45
C ALA A 69 -4.77 -16.81 5.63
N ILE A 70 -3.57 -16.30 5.31
CA ILE A 70 -2.53 -17.04 4.59
C ILE A 70 -1.81 -18.04 5.52
N GLY A 71 -1.75 -17.77 6.82
CA GLY A 71 -0.91 -18.51 7.77
C GLY A 71 0.59 -18.24 7.58
N ILE A 72 0.94 -17.06 7.06
CA ILE A 72 2.34 -16.62 6.91
C ILE A 72 2.80 -15.86 8.16
N ARG A 73 4.06 -16.04 8.54
CA ARG A 73 4.68 -15.20 9.58
C ARG A 73 4.64 -13.74 9.11
N HIS A 74 4.06 -12.86 9.92
CA HIS A 74 3.96 -11.44 9.65
C HIS A 74 4.78 -10.65 10.66
N ILE A 75 5.57 -9.69 10.18
CA ILE A 75 6.30 -8.75 11.02
C ILE A 75 6.03 -7.31 10.57
N GLU A 76 5.81 -6.45 11.55
CA GLU A 76 5.70 -5.00 11.36
C GLU A 76 7.05 -4.35 11.67
N LEU A 77 7.52 -3.49 10.76
CA LEU A 77 8.83 -2.86 10.82
C LEU A 77 8.64 -1.34 10.88
N PRO A 78 8.62 -0.73 12.08
CA PRO A 78 8.40 0.70 12.23
C PRO A 78 9.61 1.50 11.74
N VAL A 79 9.35 2.54 10.94
CA VAL A 79 10.35 3.48 10.42
C VAL A 79 9.78 4.89 10.35
N SER A 80 10.64 5.90 10.33
CA SER A 80 10.22 7.27 9.97
C SER A 80 10.53 7.51 8.50
N ALA A 81 9.48 7.53 7.67
CA ALA A 81 9.62 7.86 6.26
C ALA A 81 9.94 9.35 6.08
N LEU A 82 9.44 10.20 6.98
CA LEU A 82 9.69 11.65 6.96
C LEU A 82 11.14 12.03 7.31
N ALA A 83 11.89 11.14 7.97
CA ALA A 83 13.33 11.30 8.18
C ALA A 83 14.12 11.22 6.85
N VAL A 84 13.56 10.59 5.81
CA VAL A 84 14.19 10.51 4.48
C VAL A 84 13.82 11.75 3.66
N ALA A 85 14.78 12.63 3.43
CA ALA A 85 14.55 13.89 2.69
C ALA A 85 13.93 13.69 1.30
N GLY A 86 14.27 12.60 0.61
CA GLY A 86 13.67 12.24 -0.68
C GLY A 86 12.18 11.88 -0.59
N VAL A 87 11.72 11.38 0.56
CA VAL A 87 10.30 11.12 0.82
C VAL A 87 9.60 12.40 1.27
N ARG A 88 10.17 13.09 2.26
CA ARG A 88 9.57 14.30 2.88
C ARG A 88 9.27 15.40 1.87
N ARG A 89 10.12 15.61 0.86
CA ARG A 89 9.94 16.67 -0.16
C ARG A 89 8.79 16.42 -1.15
N ASN A 90 8.20 15.22 -1.14
CA ASN A 90 7.06 14.84 -1.98
C ASN A 90 7.22 15.13 -3.49
N GLN A 91 8.41 14.98 -4.04
CA GLN A 91 8.67 15.17 -5.47
C GLN A 91 8.27 13.92 -6.28
N SER A 92 8.26 14.01 -7.60
CA SER A 92 7.96 12.88 -8.49
C SER A 92 8.79 11.62 -8.22
N ASP A 93 10.02 11.76 -7.68
CA ASP A 93 10.90 10.65 -7.30
C ASP A 93 10.65 10.08 -5.89
N ARG A 94 9.68 10.61 -5.11
CA ARG A 94 9.34 10.14 -3.75
C ARG A 94 9.21 8.62 -3.65
N CYS A 95 8.53 8.01 -4.63
CA CYS A 95 8.29 6.57 -4.66
C CYS A 95 9.59 5.75 -4.76
N TYR A 96 10.65 6.28 -5.39
CA TYR A 96 11.96 5.64 -5.39
C TYR A 96 12.54 5.61 -3.97
N HIS A 97 12.61 6.76 -3.30
CA HIS A 97 13.15 6.86 -1.93
C HIS A 97 12.33 6.05 -0.92
N CYS A 98 11.00 6.04 -1.06
CA CYS A 98 10.12 5.24 -0.21
C CYS A 98 10.39 3.74 -0.39
N LYS A 99 10.55 3.26 -1.63
CA LYS A 99 10.86 1.85 -1.90
C LYS A 99 12.28 1.46 -1.45
N GLN A 100 13.26 2.36 -1.61
CA GLN A 100 14.61 2.19 -1.06
C GLN A 100 14.57 1.96 0.45
N LEU A 101 13.83 2.80 1.18
CA LEU A 101 13.63 2.64 2.63
C LEU A 101 12.98 1.28 2.94
N VAL A 102 11.88 0.94 2.26
CA VAL A 102 11.15 -0.32 2.48
C VAL A 102 12.04 -1.54 2.30
N PHE A 103 12.75 -1.65 1.17
CA PHE A 103 13.56 -2.82 0.88
C PHE A 103 14.78 -2.92 1.79
N ARG A 104 15.42 -1.79 2.10
CA ARG A 104 16.52 -1.75 3.07
C ARG A 104 16.09 -2.24 4.45
N THR A 105 14.98 -1.70 4.97
CA THR A 105 14.45 -2.09 6.28
C THR A 105 14.09 -3.57 6.34
N ILE A 106 13.55 -4.12 5.25
CA ILE A 106 13.28 -5.56 5.18
C ILE A 106 14.59 -6.35 5.22
N GLN A 107 15.59 -6.00 4.41
CA GLN A 107 16.89 -6.68 4.42
C GLN A 107 17.58 -6.62 5.78
N GLU A 108 17.56 -5.47 6.45
CA GLU A 108 18.12 -5.32 7.80
C GLU A 108 17.43 -6.25 8.81
N ALA A 109 16.13 -6.51 8.64
CA ALA A 109 15.35 -7.37 9.53
C ALA A 109 15.51 -8.88 9.26
N VAL A 110 15.75 -9.29 8.00
CA VAL A 110 15.72 -10.71 7.58
C VAL A 110 17.05 -11.23 7.01
N GLY A 111 18.02 -10.36 6.80
CA GLY A 111 19.33 -10.64 6.23
C GLY A 111 19.40 -10.49 4.70
N ASP A 112 20.59 -10.14 4.20
CA ASP A 112 20.87 -9.86 2.79
C ASP A 112 20.70 -11.08 1.86
N SER A 113 20.77 -12.29 2.42
CA SER A 113 20.62 -13.53 1.65
C SER A 113 19.16 -13.86 1.31
N ALA A 114 18.19 -13.19 1.93
CA ALA A 114 16.78 -13.42 1.67
C ALA A 114 16.41 -13.08 0.21
N LEU A 115 15.45 -13.82 -0.33
CA LEU A 115 14.79 -13.47 -1.57
C LEU A 115 13.74 -12.41 -1.26
N LEU A 116 13.96 -11.17 -1.72
CA LEU A 116 12.95 -10.11 -1.63
C LEU A 116 11.90 -10.29 -2.73
N LEU A 117 10.62 -10.19 -2.36
CA LEU A 117 9.48 -10.26 -3.28
C LEU A 117 8.57 -9.06 -3.12
N ASP A 118 7.89 -8.65 -4.19
CA ASP A 118 6.86 -7.62 -4.12
C ASP A 118 5.63 -7.94 -4.98
N GLY A 119 4.57 -7.15 -4.81
CA GLY A 119 3.31 -7.30 -5.52
C GLY A 119 3.25 -6.60 -6.88
N THR A 120 4.39 -6.27 -7.51
CA THR A 120 4.36 -5.60 -8.82
C THR A 120 3.78 -6.53 -9.89
N ASN A 121 2.71 -6.08 -10.57
CA ASN A 121 1.95 -6.82 -11.57
C ASN A 121 2.25 -6.34 -13.00
N ASP A 122 1.64 -6.97 -14.01
CA ASP A 122 1.94 -6.70 -15.43
C ASP A 122 1.47 -5.31 -15.92
N GLU A 123 0.48 -4.71 -15.25
CA GLU A 123 -0.07 -3.40 -15.61
C GLU A 123 0.68 -2.24 -14.95
N ASP A 124 1.65 -2.54 -14.07
CA ASP A 124 2.50 -1.53 -13.46
C ASP A 124 3.48 -0.93 -14.46
N ASP A 125 3.39 0.39 -14.65
CA ASP A 125 4.29 1.15 -15.52
C ASP A 125 5.77 0.93 -15.14
N PRO A 126 6.60 0.39 -16.05
CA PRO A 126 8.04 0.20 -15.83
C PRO A 126 8.80 1.49 -15.50
N ALA A 127 8.31 2.64 -15.94
CA ALA A 127 8.95 3.94 -15.72
C ALA A 127 8.70 4.50 -14.31
N ARG A 128 7.85 3.86 -13.50
CA ARG A 128 7.59 4.30 -12.12
C ARG A 128 8.89 4.32 -11.32
N PRO A 129 9.21 5.41 -10.60
CA PRO A 129 10.46 5.52 -9.82
C PRO A 129 10.68 4.38 -8.82
N GLY A 130 9.59 3.81 -8.27
CA GLY A 130 9.68 2.65 -7.37
C GLY A 130 10.22 1.37 -8.03
N MET A 131 10.06 1.20 -9.35
CA MET A 131 10.60 0.05 -10.09
C MET A 131 12.12 0.08 -10.15
N LYS A 132 12.70 1.29 -10.27
CA LYS A 132 14.16 1.48 -10.21
C LYS A 132 14.73 0.97 -8.89
N ALA A 133 14.08 1.30 -7.76
CA ALA A 133 14.51 0.80 -6.46
C ALA A 133 14.37 -0.73 -6.35
N ALA A 134 13.27 -1.31 -6.86
CA ALA A 134 13.08 -2.75 -6.86
C ALA A 134 14.20 -3.49 -7.64
N LEU A 135 14.62 -2.94 -8.78
CA LEU A 135 15.73 -3.48 -9.57
C LEU A 135 17.07 -3.41 -8.84
N GLU A 136 17.38 -2.26 -8.21
CA GLU A 136 18.63 -2.07 -7.46
C GLU A 136 18.77 -3.03 -6.27
N PHE A 137 17.65 -3.40 -5.62
CA PHE A 137 17.61 -4.38 -4.53
C PHE A 137 17.47 -5.83 -5.01
N GLY A 138 17.42 -6.08 -6.31
CA GLY A 138 17.23 -7.44 -6.85
C GLY A 138 15.89 -8.07 -6.48
N VAL A 139 14.84 -7.26 -6.30
CA VAL A 139 13.51 -7.72 -5.91
C VAL A 139 12.89 -8.58 -7.02
N PHE A 140 12.32 -9.72 -6.62
CA PHE A 140 11.61 -10.60 -7.53
C PHE A 140 10.12 -10.21 -7.64
N SER A 141 9.78 -9.48 -8.70
CA SER A 141 8.41 -9.15 -9.08
C SER A 141 7.76 -10.28 -9.88
N GLY A 142 7.35 -11.33 -9.16
CA GLY A 142 6.82 -12.57 -9.77
C GLY A 142 5.56 -12.37 -10.61
N LEU A 143 4.61 -11.55 -10.14
CA LEU A 143 3.34 -11.32 -10.88
C LEU A 143 3.59 -10.72 -12.26
N LYS A 144 4.45 -9.69 -12.34
CA LYS A 144 4.88 -9.07 -13.60
C LYS A 144 5.62 -10.03 -14.51
N LYS A 145 6.60 -10.78 -13.99
CA LYS A 145 7.32 -11.81 -14.77
C LYS A 145 6.40 -12.90 -15.31
N SER A 146 5.28 -13.13 -14.63
CA SER A 146 4.24 -14.08 -14.99
C SER A 146 3.14 -13.52 -15.90
N GLY A 147 3.21 -12.24 -16.29
CA GLY A 147 2.17 -11.57 -17.08
C GLY A 147 0.81 -11.54 -16.38
N LEU A 148 0.78 -11.60 -15.04
CA LEU A 148 -0.47 -11.55 -14.28
C LEU A 148 -0.94 -10.10 -14.17
N ARG A 149 -2.11 -9.84 -14.74
CA ARG A 149 -2.78 -8.54 -14.69
C ARG A 149 -3.67 -8.44 -13.45
N LYS A 150 -4.21 -7.25 -13.16
CA LYS A 150 -5.00 -7.03 -11.94
C LYS A 150 -6.21 -7.97 -11.83
N ALA A 151 -6.89 -8.24 -12.95
CA ALA A 151 -8.02 -9.15 -12.99
C ALA A 151 -7.63 -10.60 -12.63
N ASP A 152 -6.48 -11.07 -13.11
CA ASP A 152 -5.96 -12.40 -12.75
C ASP A 152 -5.63 -12.47 -11.28
N VAL A 153 -4.99 -11.44 -10.73
CA VAL A 153 -4.64 -11.37 -9.31
C VAL A 153 -5.89 -11.45 -8.44
N ARG A 154 -6.94 -10.67 -8.73
CA ARG A 154 -8.21 -10.72 -7.99
C ARG A 154 -8.88 -12.09 -8.10
N ARG A 155 -8.91 -12.67 -9.30
CA ARG A 155 -9.49 -14.01 -9.53
C ARG A 155 -8.75 -15.07 -8.70
N LEU A 156 -7.42 -15.11 -8.78
CA LEU A 156 -6.60 -16.05 -8.01
C LEU A 156 -6.71 -15.83 -6.50
N ALA A 157 -6.73 -14.57 -6.05
CA ALA A 157 -6.93 -14.22 -4.64
C ALA A 157 -8.28 -14.73 -4.12
N ARG A 158 -9.34 -14.58 -4.91
CA ARG A 158 -10.68 -15.11 -4.59
C ARG A 158 -10.71 -16.63 -4.55
N GLU A 159 -10.09 -17.30 -5.53
CA GLU A 159 -10.01 -18.77 -5.60
C GLU A 159 -9.34 -19.38 -4.37
N ILE A 160 -8.37 -18.69 -3.77
CA ILE A 160 -7.67 -19.14 -2.55
C ILE A 160 -8.25 -18.57 -1.26
N GLY A 161 -9.37 -17.84 -1.33
CA GLY A 161 -10.08 -17.33 -0.16
C GLY A 161 -9.42 -16.15 0.56
N LEU A 162 -8.62 -15.32 -0.11
CA LEU A 162 -8.06 -14.13 0.52
C LEU A 162 -9.18 -13.12 0.86
N PRO A 163 -9.25 -12.59 2.09
CA PRO A 163 -10.33 -11.68 2.50
C PRO A 163 -10.29 -10.34 1.75
N ASN A 164 -9.10 -9.91 1.33
CA ASN A 164 -8.87 -8.67 0.60
C ASN A 164 -8.95 -8.82 -0.92
N TRP A 165 -9.52 -9.92 -1.45
CA TRP A 165 -9.56 -10.17 -2.90
C TRP A 165 -10.24 -9.04 -3.69
N ASP A 166 -11.23 -8.38 -3.07
CA ASP A 166 -11.96 -7.27 -3.69
C ASP A 166 -11.52 -5.88 -3.19
N ALA A 167 -10.49 -5.79 -2.35
CA ALA A 167 -10.06 -4.53 -1.78
C ALA A 167 -9.70 -3.50 -2.87
N HIS A 168 -10.14 -2.25 -2.70
CA HIS A 168 -9.76 -1.17 -3.60
C HIS A 168 -8.26 -0.92 -3.59
N SER A 169 -7.72 -0.48 -4.73
CA SER A 169 -6.31 -0.14 -4.82
C SER A 169 -6.07 1.20 -4.14
N GLU A 170 -5.60 1.14 -2.89
CA GLU A 170 -5.21 2.34 -2.16
C GLU A 170 -3.79 2.78 -2.51
N SER A 171 -3.65 4.09 -2.70
CA SER A 171 -2.33 4.73 -2.77
C SER A 171 -1.99 5.32 -1.40
N CYS A 172 -0.70 5.47 -1.09
CA CYS A 172 -0.29 6.01 0.21
C CYS A 172 -0.80 7.44 0.44
N LEU A 173 -0.83 7.88 1.70
CA LEU A 173 -1.33 9.20 2.10
C LEU A 173 -0.60 10.36 1.39
N ALA A 174 0.66 10.19 0.99
CA ALA A 174 1.41 11.22 0.28
C ALA A 174 0.76 11.64 -1.07
N THR A 175 -0.06 10.78 -1.69
CA THR A 175 -0.76 11.14 -2.94
C THR A 175 -1.90 12.13 -2.74
N ARG A 176 -2.32 12.34 -1.49
CA ARG A 176 -3.30 13.36 -1.11
C ARG A 176 -2.67 14.74 -0.96
N VAL A 177 -1.34 14.83 -0.88
CA VAL A 177 -0.60 16.08 -0.80
C VAL A 177 -0.06 16.45 -2.18
N ARG A 178 -0.17 17.74 -2.55
CA ARG A 178 0.37 18.26 -3.82
C ARG A 178 1.85 17.90 -3.99
N GLU A 179 2.24 17.51 -5.20
CA GLU A 179 3.65 17.29 -5.52
C GLU A 179 4.50 18.54 -5.21
N GLY A 180 5.65 18.31 -4.57
CA GLY A 180 6.57 19.37 -4.15
C GLY A 180 6.20 20.10 -2.86
N GLN A 181 4.99 19.90 -2.31
CA GLN A 181 4.67 20.33 -0.96
C GLN A 181 5.28 19.34 0.04
N GLU A 182 6.05 19.84 1.02
CA GLU A 182 6.64 18.98 2.04
C GLU A 182 5.56 18.26 2.85
N LEU A 183 5.79 16.96 3.08
CA LEU A 183 5.00 16.13 3.97
C LEU A 183 5.34 16.44 5.42
N SER A 184 4.32 16.43 6.28
CA SER A 184 4.49 16.53 7.72
C SER A 184 3.58 15.51 8.42
N VAL A 185 3.88 15.20 9.68
CA VAL A 185 3.06 14.31 10.50
C VAL A 185 1.65 14.87 10.61
N GLU A 186 1.53 16.18 10.88
CA GLU A 186 0.26 16.87 11.06
C GLU A 186 -0.63 16.78 9.82
N ILE A 187 -0.05 16.95 8.62
CA ILE A 187 -0.78 16.82 7.36
C ILE A 187 -1.27 15.38 7.16
N LEU A 188 -0.40 14.39 7.34
CA LEU A 188 -0.71 12.99 7.08
C LEU A 188 -1.75 12.44 8.07
N THR A 189 -1.57 12.72 9.37
CA THR A 189 -2.54 12.35 10.42
C THR A 189 -3.87 13.08 10.21
N GLY A 190 -3.84 14.34 9.76
CA GLY A 190 -5.06 15.08 9.43
C GLY A 190 -5.84 14.46 8.27
N ILE A 191 -5.14 14.07 7.20
CA ILE A 191 -5.75 13.37 6.05
C ILE A 191 -6.36 12.05 6.50
N GLU A 192 -5.60 11.22 7.23
CA GLU A 192 -6.08 9.93 7.71
C GLU A 192 -7.32 10.10 8.61
N ALA A 193 -7.29 11.04 9.55
CA ALA A 193 -8.42 11.29 10.43
C ALA A 193 -9.69 11.71 9.67
N MET A 194 -9.55 12.52 8.61
CA MET A 194 -10.70 12.88 7.78
C MET A 194 -11.20 11.71 6.93
N GLU A 195 -10.30 10.95 6.29
CA GLU A 195 -10.67 9.78 5.49
C GLU A 195 -11.31 8.67 6.35
N SER A 196 -10.82 8.43 7.56
CA SER A 196 -11.42 7.49 8.51
C SER A 196 -12.81 7.94 8.96
N ARG A 197 -13.02 9.24 9.17
CA ARG A 197 -14.35 9.75 9.54
C ARG A 197 -15.36 9.63 8.40
N LEU A 198 -14.92 9.81 7.16
CA LEU A 198 -15.74 9.58 5.97
C LEU A 198 -16.12 8.10 5.82
N ASP A 199 -15.18 7.20 6.13
CA ASP A 199 -15.42 5.76 6.17
C ASP A 199 -16.49 5.37 7.20
N GLU A 200 -16.44 5.96 8.40
CA GLU A 200 -17.47 5.79 9.44
C GLU A 200 -18.87 6.27 9.00
N PHE A 201 -18.94 7.22 8.07
CA PHE A 201 -20.20 7.66 7.45
C PHE A 201 -20.66 6.75 6.31
N GLY A 202 -19.89 5.72 5.94
CA GLY A 202 -20.17 4.81 4.83
C GLY A 202 -19.58 5.25 3.49
N VAL A 203 -18.65 6.22 3.48
CA VAL A 203 -18.01 6.75 2.27
C VAL A 203 -16.62 6.13 2.10
N HIS A 204 -16.59 4.85 1.71
CA HIS A 204 -15.38 4.02 1.76
C HIS A 204 -14.27 4.37 0.77
N THR A 205 -14.60 5.03 -0.35
CA THR A 205 -13.64 5.36 -1.41
C THR A 205 -13.26 6.84 -1.45
N ALA A 206 -13.67 7.62 -0.45
CA ALA A 206 -13.35 9.04 -0.41
C ALA A 206 -11.85 9.30 -0.23
N ARG A 207 -11.38 10.39 -0.84
CA ARG A 207 -10.01 10.88 -0.70
C ARG A 207 -9.99 12.31 -0.25
N VAL A 208 -9.18 12.64 0.74
CA VAL A 208 -9.05 14.00 1.26
C VAL A 208 -7.73 14.58 0.80
N ARG A 209 -7.77 15.39 -0.25
CA ARG A 209 -6.57 16.06 -0.77
C ARG A 209 -6.32 17.36 -0.03
N ILE A 210 -5.09 17.59 0.39
CA ILE A 210 -4.67 18.83 1.02
C ILE A 210 -3.72 19.57 0.09
N ASP A 211 -4.05 20.84 -0.12
CA ASP A 211 -3.21 21.81 -0.79
C ASP A 211 -3.13 23.07 0.07
N ASN A 212 -1.94 23.32 0.63
CA ASN A 212 -1.74 24.35 1.65
C ASN A 212 -2.76 24.22 2.81
N LEU A 213 -3.69 25.17 2.92
CA LEU A 213 -4.71 25.21 3.98
C LEU A 213 -6.12 24.88 3.46
N VAL A 214 -6.22 24.21 2.31
CA VAL A 214 -7.50 23.82 1.69
C VAL A 214 -7.57 22.30 1.60
N ALA A 215 -8.59 21.70 2.21
CA ALA A 215 -8.96 20.32 1.94
C ALA A 215 -9.92 20.26 0.75
N THR A 216 -9.78 19.25 -0.11
CA THR A 216 -10.76 18.84 -1.10
C THR A 216 -11.13 17.39 -0.85
N VAL A 217 -12.38 17.14 -0.49
CA VAL A 217 -12.94 15.80 -0.35
C VAL A 217 -13.45 15.35 -1.71
N GLU A 218 -12.78 14.36 -2.28
CA GLU A 218 -13.16 13.67 -3.50
C GLU A 218 -13.97 12.43 -3.15
N PHE A 219 -15.15 12.25 -3.75
CA PHE A 219 -16.04 11.12 -3.48
C PHE A 219 -16.84 10.74 -4.73
N GLU A 220 -17.29 9.48 -4.80
CA GLU A 220 -18.13 9.02 -5.91
C GLU A 220 -19.57 9.56 -5.80
N PRO A 221 -20.26 9.87 -6.92
CA PRO A 221 -21.62 10.43 -6.89
C PRO A 221 -22.66 9.61 -6.12
N GLN A 222 -22.42 8.30 -5.95
CA GLN A 222 -23.32 7.46 -5.15
C GLN A 222 -23.37 7.85 -3.66
N TYR A 223 -22.39 8.62 -3.18
CA TYR A 223 -22.33 9.08 -1.80
C TYR A 223 -22.87 10.50 -1.60
N SER A 224 -23.40 11.18 -2.63
CA SER A 224 -23.77 12.60 -2.55
C SER A 224 -24.75 12.91 -1.42
N GLU A 225 -25.75 12.06 -1.19
CA GLU A 225 -26.71 12.23 -0.07
C GLU A 225 -26.04 12.13 1.30
N ILE A 226 -25.13 11.17 1.49
CA ILE A 226 -24.36 11.01 2.75
C ILE A 226 -23.46 12.23 2.97
N MET A 227 -22.83 12.73 1.90
CA MET A 227 -21.93 13.88 1.93
C MET A 227 -22.67 15.18 2.24
N GLU A 228 -23.85 15.39 1.67
CA GLU A 228 -24.71 16.54 1.97
C GLU A 228 -25.16 16.51 3.43
N THR A 229 -25.62 15.35 3.91
CA THR A 229 -26.07 15.16 5.31
C THR A 229 -24.96 15.45 6.32
N ASN A 230 -23.71 15.09 6.00
CA ASN A 230 -22.57 15.22 6.92
C ASN A 230 -21.68 16.44 6.64
N ARG A 231 -22.09 17.33 5.73
CA ARG A 231 -21.24 18.42 5.22
C ARG A 231 -20.66 19.30 6.33
N ASP A 232 -21.51 19.74 7.26
CA ASP A 232 -21.10 20.62 8.36
C ASP A 232 -20.15 19.91 9.34
N ASN A 233 -20.35 18.61 9.58
CA ASN A 233 -19.46 17.80 10.40
C ASN A 233 -18.06 17.70 9.77
N ILE A 234 -18.00 17.48 8.46
CA ILE A 234 -16.76 17.38 7.69
C ILE A 234 -16.02 18.72 7.69
N VAL A 235 -16.73 19.83 7.45
CA VAL A 235 -16.15 21.18 7.50
C VAL A 235 -15.64 21.51 8.91
N ALA A 236 -16.39 21.15 9.96
CA ALA A 236 -15.97 21.36 11.34
C ALA A 236 -14.73 20.54 11.71
N GLN A 237 -14.56 19.34 11.15
CA GLN A 237 -13.34 18.54 11.32
C GLN A 237 -12.14 19.17 10.60
N ALA A 238 -12.30 19.60 9.34
CA ALA A 238 -11.26 20.31 8.60
C ALA A 238 -10.77 21.56 9.35
N ARG A 239 -11.69 22.34 9.93
CA ARG A 239 -11.34 23.51 10.76
C ARG A 239 -10.55 23.13 12.02
N ARG A 240 -10.90 22.02 12.69
CA ARG A 240 -10.16 21.51 13.87
C ARG A 240 -8.72 21.10 13.52
N LEU A 241 -8.47 20.73 12.27
CA LEU A 241 -7.12 20.43 11.74
C LEU A 241 -6.36 21.68 11.26
N GLY A 242 -6.92 22.88 11.46
CA GLY A 242 -6.27 24.14 11.06
C GLY A 242 -6.45 24.54 9.60
N LEU A 243 -7.32 23.85 8.85
CA LEU A 243 -7.61 24.19 7.45
C LEU A 243 -8.56 25.38 7.36
N ARG A 244 -8.33 26.26 6.37
CA ARG A 244 -9.13 27.46 6.11
C ARG A 244 -10.46 27.13 5.43
N SER A 245 -10.47 26.15 4.54
CA SER A 245 -11.66 25.73 3.81
C SER A 245 -11.63 24.24 3.48
N CYS A 246 -12.82 23.70 3.24
CA CYS A 246 -13.05 22.34 2.81
C CYS A 246 -13.98 22.35 1.60
N LEU A 247 -13.49 21.88 0.47
CA LEU A 247 -14.20 21.75 -0.78
C LEU A 247 -14.68 20.31 -0.95
N PHE A 248 -15.69 20.15 -1.80
CA PHE A 248 -16.34 18.87 -2.10
C PHE A 248 -16.35 18.71 -3.60
N LYS A 249 -15.85 17.58 -4.09
CA LYS A 249 -15.75 17.29 -5.52
C LYS A 249 -16.23 15.87 -5.79
N GLU A 250 -17.26 15.75 -6.61
CA GLU A 250 -17.61 14.46 -7.16
C GLU A 250 -16.51 13.99 -8.13
N TRP A 251 -16.06 12.76 -7.93
CA TRP A 251 -15.03 12.11 -8.73
C TRP A 251 -15.58 10.78 -9.22
N ARG A 252 -15.50 10.53 -10.53
CA ARG A 252 -15.72 9.20 -11.10
C ARG A 252 -14.34 8.65 -11.39
N GLY A 253 -14.01 7.55 -10.70
CA GLY A 253 -12.74 6.82 -10.80
C GLY A 253 -12.19 6.78 -12.22
#